data_AF-A0A7W0LF65-F1
#
_entry.id   AF-A0A7W0LF65-F1
#
_cell.length_a   1.000
_cell.length_b   1.000
_cell.length_c   1.000
_cell.angle_alpha   90.00
_cell.angle_beta   90.00
_cell.angle_gamma   90.00
#
_symmetry.space_group_name_H-M   'P 1'
#
loop_
_entity.id
_entity.type
_entity.pdbx_description
1 polymer ?
#
loop_
_entity_poly.entity_id
_entity_poly.type
_entity_poly.pdbx_seq_one_letter_code
_entity_poly.pdbx_strand_id
1 'polypeptide(L)'
;LMDLAHEAGFRINTPEDDAARGGAVIIDVPDGKRVADELIRREVIVDYRPGAGVRMAPHFYNTMDEIEHAMGVLGEIVAGR
;
A
#
# COMPACT_ATOMS: atom_id res chain seq x y z
N LEU A 1 4.30 -7.87 2.65
CA LEU A 1 3.80 -6.52 2.30
C LEU A 1 4.85 -5.45 2.56
N MET A 2 5.33 -5.26 3.79
CA MET A 2 6.39 -4.24 4.06
C MET A 2 7.66 -4.52 3.24
N ASP A 3 8.10 -5.77 3.17
CA ASP A 3 9.26 -6.15 2.34
C ASP A 3 9.04 -5.81 0.86
N LEU A 4 7.89 -6.16 0.28
CA LEU A 4 7.52 -5.80 -1.10
C LEU A 4 7.54 -4.27 -1.32
N ALA A 5 7.07 -3.49 -0.34
CA ALA A 5 7.09 -2.04 -0.43
C ALA A 5 8.53 -1.49 -0.41
N HIS A 6 9.38 -2.03 0.47
CA HIS A 6 10.80 -1.68 0.54
C HIS A 6 11.57 -2.07 -0.73
N GLU A 7 11.35 -3.29 -1.23
CA GLU A 7 11.95 -3.79 -2.48
C GLU A 7 11.54 -2.96 -3.69
N ALA A 8 10.29 -2.48 -3.72
CA ALA A 8 9.81 -1.54 -4.73
C ALA A 8 10.29 -0.09 -4.54
N GLY A 9 11.07 0.19 -3.50
CA GLY A 9 11.64 1.50 -3.21
C GLY A 9 10.65 2.50 -2.64
N PHE A 10 9.50 2.04 -2.13
CA PHE A 10 8.55 2.92 -1.47
C PHE A 10 8.99 3.24 -0.04
N ARG A 11 8.76 4.48 0.38
CA ARG A 11 8.81 4.85 1.78
C ARG A 11 7.54 4.36 2.46
N ILE A 12 7.69 3.74 3.63
CA ILE A 12 6.57 3.36 4.49
C ILE A 12 6.55 4.21 5.76
N ASN A 13 5.36 4.59 6.20
CA ASN A 13 5.15 5.37 7.42
C ASN A 13 4.74 4.49 8.62
N THR A 14 4.49 3.20 8.40
CA THR A 14 4.24 2.22 9.46
C THR A 14 5.54 1.92 10.21
N PRO A 15 5.54 1.83 11.56
CA PRO A 15 6.71 1.44 12.34
C PRO A 15 7.27 0.06 11.93
N GLU A 16 8.61 -0.07 11.98
CA GLU A 16 9.29 -1.34 11.73
C GLU A 16 9.17 -2.34 12.89
N ASP A 17 9.08 -1.83 14.13
CA ASP A 17 8.94 -2.66 15.31
C ASP A 17 7.55 -3.31 15.36
N ASP A 18 7.52 -4.64 15.42
CA ASP A 18 6.31 -5.46 15.57
C ASP A 18 5.48 -5.05 16.79
N ALA A 19 6.12 -4.67 17.89
CA ALA A 19 5.42 -4.25 19.11
C ALA A 19 4.74 -2.88 18.99
N ALA A 20 5.13 -2.08 17.98
CA ALA A 20 4.64 -0.73 17.75
C ALA A 20 3.70 -0.61 16.54
N ARG A 21 3.39 -1.71 15.84
CA ARG A 21 2.57 -1.71 14.62
C ARG A 21 1.33 -2.59 14.71
N GLY A 22 0.28 -2.17 14.02
CA GLY A 22 -0.91 -2.98 13.78
C GLY A 22 -0.84 -3.72 12.43
N GLY A 23 -1.94 -4.33 12.02
CA GLY A 23 -2.04 -5.08 10.74
C GLY A 23 -2.15 -4.22 9.48
N ALA A 24 -1.74 -2.94 9.51
CA ALA A 24 -1.86 -2.04 8.37
C ALA A 24 -0.51 -1.43 7.99
N VAL A 25 -0.26 -1.36 6.69
CA VAL A 25 0.93 -0.73 6.11
C VAL A 25 0.51 0.54 5.41
N ILE A 26 1.10 1.66 5.81
CA ILE A 26 0.88 2.96 5.19
C ILE A 26 2.06 3.26 4.27
N ILE A 27 1.79 3.28 2.97
CA ILE A 27 2.78 3.50 1.92
C ILE A 27 2.71 4.95 1.46
N ASP A 28 3.84 5.64 1.57
CA ASP A 28 3.98 7.02 1.15
C ASP A 28 4.21 7.07 -0.36
N VAL A 29 3.24 7.65 -1.06
CA VAL A 29 3.28 7.79 -2.51
C VAL A 29 2.89 9.20 -2.90
N PRO A 30 3.50 9.76 -3.97
CA PRO A 30 3.07 11.04 -4.48
C PRO A 30 1.60 10.97 -4.95
N ASP A 31 0.89 12.09 -4.96
CA ASP A 31 -0.57 12.23 -5.16
C ASP A 31 -1.42 11.06 -4.61
N GLY A 32 -1.19 10.68 -3.35
CA GLY A 32 -1.79 9.48 -2.76
C GLY A 32 -3.31 9.37 -2.86
N LYS A 33 -4.04 10.50 -2.88
CA LYS A 33 -5.49 10.49 -3.14
C LYS A 33 -5.82 9.93 -4.53
N ARG A 34 -5.15 10.42 -5.58
CA ARG A 34 -5.35 9.96 -6.96
C ARG A 34 -4.92 8.50 -7.11
N VAL A 35 -3.82 8.11 -6.48
CA VAL A 35 -3.32 6.73 -6.49
C VAL A 35 -4.34 5.79 -5.83
N ALA A 36 -4.88 6.16 -4.67
CA ALA A 36 -5.92 5.38 -4.00
C ALA A 36 -7.21 5.26 -4.84
N ASP A 37 -7.65 6.35 -5.47
CA ASP A 37 -8.82 6.32 -6.36
C ASP A 37 -8.61 5.36 -7.53
N GLU A 38 -7.40 5.35 -8.11
CA GLU A 38 -7.04 4.45 -9.20
C GLU A 38 -6.91 2.99 -8.76
N LEU A 39 -6.37 2.73 -7.56
CA LEU A 39 -6.35 1.40 -6.95
C LEU A 39 -7.78 0.86 -6.77
N ILE A 40 -8.67 1.66 -6.19
CA ILE A 40 -10.08 1.29 -5.99
C ILE A 40 -10.77 1.03 -7.34
N ARG A 41 -10.48 1.84 -8.37
CA ARG A 41 -10.99 1.63 -9.73
C ARG A 41 -10.54 0.30 -10.33
N ARG A 42 -9.36 -0.20 -9.94
CA ARG A 42 -8.80 -1.50 -10.32
C ARG A 42 -9.11 -2.61 -9.29
N GLU A 43 -10.12 -2.40 -8.45
CA GLU A 43 -10.61 -3.37 -7.46
C GLU A 43 -9.61 -3.69 -6.33
N VAL A 44 -8.56 -2.89 -6.16
CA VAL A 44 -7.67 -2.93 -4.98
C VAL A 44 -8.20 -1.97 -3.93
N ILE A 45 -8.95 -2.51 -2.96
CA ILE A 45 -9.66 -1.69 -1.96
C ILE A 45 -8.70 -1.19 -0.88
N VAL A 46 -8.52 0.11 -0.81
CA VAL A 46 -7.63 0.81 0.12
C VAL A 46 -8.30 2.06 0.69
N ASP A 47 -7.69 2.67 1.70
CA ASP A 47 -8.03 4.04 2.11
C ASP A 47 -6.82 4.98 2.03
N TYR A 48 -7.07 6.23 1.68
CA TYR A 48 -6.06 7.29 1.71
C TYR A 48 -6.17 8.10 3.01
N ARG A 49 -5.03 8.30 3.67
CA ARG A 49 -4.91 9.12 4.88
C ARG A 49 -4.15 10.41 4.53
N PRO A 50 -4.81 11.58 4.53
CA PRO A 50 -4.15 12.85 4.24
C PRO A 50 -2.92 13.07 5.12
N GLY A 51 -1.77 13.35 4.49
CA GLY A 51 -0.50 13.56 5.17
C GLY A 51 0.21 12.27 5.65
N ALA A 52 -0.37 11.10 5.43
CA ALA A 52 0.22 9.81 5.80
C ALA A 52 0.41 8.86 4.62
N GLY A 53 -0.49 8.82 3.62
CA GLY A 53 -0.33 8.00 2.42
C GLY A 53 -1.47 6.99 2.20
N VAL A 54 -1.21 5.98 1.38
CA VAL A 54 -2.16 4.91 1.07
C VAL A 54 -2.04 3.80 2.12
N ARG A 55 -3.14 3.50 2.80
CA ARG A 55 -3.20 2.45 3.82
C ARG A 55 -3.71 1.15 3.21
N MET A 56 -2.85 0.13 3.20
CA MET A 56 -3.18 -1.25 2.86
C MET A 56 -3.27 -2.07 4.16
N ALA A 57 -4.41 -2.71 4.40
CA ALA A 57 -4.67 -3.47 5.63
C ALA A 57 -5.12 -4.90 5.28
N PRO A 58 -4.20 -5.76 4.79
CA PRO A 58 -4.54 -7.15 4.55
C PRO A 58 -4.97 -7.85 5.85
N HIS A 59 -5.87 -8.82 5.73
CA HIS A 59 -6.41 -9.56 6.86
C HIS A 59 -6.25 -11.08 6.66
N PHE A 60 -6.72 -11.89 7.61
CA PHE A 60 -6.57 -13.36 7.56
C PHE A 60 -7.16 -14.02 6.29
N TYR A 61 -8.07 -13.34 5.61
CA TYR A 61 -8.71 -13.83 4.39
C TYR A 61 -7.95 -13.45 3.12
N ASN A 62 -6.90 -12.61 3.23
CA ASN A 62 -6.08 -12.25 2.09
C ASN A 62 -4.96 -13.27 1.86
N THR A 63 -4.62 -13.49 0.60
CA THR A 63 -3.52 -14.38 0.21
C THR A 63 -2.26 -13.58 -0.11
N MET A 64 -1.12 -14.26 -0.19
CA MET A 64 0.12 -13.63 -0.65
C MET A 64 0.01 -13.15 -2.10
N ASP A 65 -0.62 -13.93 -2.99
CA ASP A 65 -0.84 -13.55 -4.39
C ASP A 65 -1.66 -12.25 -4.50
N GLU A 66 -2.68 -12.05 -3.65
CA GLU A 66 -3.45 -10.81 -3.62
C GLU A 66 -2.61 -9.62 -3.15
N ILE A 67 -1.72 -9.83 -2.18
CA ILE A 67 -0.81 -8.80 -1.67
C ILE A 67 0.22 -8.43 -2.75
N GLU A 68 0.78 -9.41 -3.45
CA GLU A 68 1.71 -9.20 -4.56
C GLU A 68 1.01 -8.47 -5.72
N HIS A 69 -0.22 -8.88 -6.06
CA HIS A 69 -1.04 -8.20 -7.05
C HIS A 69 -1.29 -6.73 -6.68
N ALA A 70 -1.74 -6.45 -5.45
CA ALA A 70 -1.99 -5.09 -4.99
C ALA A 70 -0.73 -4.20 -5.06
N MET A 71 0.43 -4.74 -4.70
CA MET A 71 1.71 -4.04 -4.79
C MET A 71 2.15 -3.82 -6.24
N GLY A 72 1.93 -4.79 -7.12
CA GLY A 72 2.18 -4.64 -8.57
C GLY A 72 1.33 -3.53 -9.18
N VAL A 73 0.03 -3.52 -8.89
CA VAL A 73 -0.89 -2.46 -9.35
C VAL A 73 -0.47 -1.09 -8.81
N LEU A 74 -0.09 -0.99 -7.52
CA LEU A 74 0.44 0.25 -6.95
C LEU A 74 1.69 0.73 -7.72
N GLY A 75 2.63 -0.18 -7.99
CA GLY A 75 3.84 0.09 -8.76
C GLY A 75 3.54 0.62 -10.15
N GLU A 76 2.62 -0.01 -10.88
CA GLU A 76 2.19 0.46 -12.20
C GLU A 76 1.59 1.86 -12.19
N ILE A 77 0.75 2.17 -11.19
CA ILE A 77 0.08 3.48 -11.09
C ILE A 77 1.09 4.58 -10.77
N VAL A 78 2.11 4.28 -9.96
CA VAL A 78 3.16 5.22 -9.60
C VAL A 78 4.19 5.36 -10.74
N ALA A 79 4.57 4.28 -11.41
CA ALA A 79 5.51 4.33 -12.53
C ALA A 79 4.88 4.92 -13.80
N GLY A 80 3.59 4.66 -14.03
CA GLY A 80 2.79 5.21 -15.13
C GLY A 80 2.20 6.58 -14.86
N ARG A 81 2.75 7.31 -13.89
CA ARG A 81 2.61 8.76 -13.78
C ARG A 81 3.16 9.46 -15.02
#